data_AF-A0A5P9HYS0-F1
#
_entry.id   AF-A0A5P9HYS0-F1
#
_cell.length_a   1.000
_cell.length_b   1.000
_cell.length_c   1.000
_cell.angle_alpha   90.00
_cell.angle_beta   90.00
_cell.angle_gamma   90.00
#
_symmetry.space_group_name_H-M   'P 1'
#
loop_
_entity.id
_entity.type
_entity.pdbx_description
1 polymer ?
#
loop_
_entity_poly.entity_id
_entity_poly.type
_entity_poly.pdbx_seq_one_letter_code
_entity_poly.pdbx_strand_id
1 'polypeptide(L)'
;MDRDLDQSRRLLAVTYRRYIEADLGWVRARCAARAWFPEESLPYRWTMGSPQSRLRQIYERRQRALVQLAAARQKFLRAKERMEKRRRVILLLPGPLDGQSA
;
A
#
# COMPACT_ATOMS: atom_id res chain seq x y z
N MET A 1 -2.60 -10.04 21.92
CA MET A 1 -2.27 -9.57 20.55
C MET A 1 -3.40 -8.69 20.06
N ASP A 2 -3.11 -7.49 19.55
CA ASP A 2 -4.12 -6.53 19.10
C ASP A 2 -4.64 -6.94 17.71
N ARG A 3 -5.86 -7.50 17.66
CA ARG A 3 -6.48 -8.06 16.44
C ARG A 3 -6.55 -7.05 15.28
N ASP A 4 -6.66 -5.76 15.58
CA ASP A 4 -6.71 -4.67 14.59
C ASP A 4 -5.33 -4.42 13.94
N LEU A 5 -4.25 -4.57 14.70
CA LEU A 5 -2.88 -4.47 14.18
C LEU A 5 -2.57 -5.63 13.23
N ASP A 6 -2.95 -6.86 13.61
CA ASP A 6 -2.75 -8.05 12.78
C ASP A 6 -3.57 -7.99 11.48
N GLN A 7 -4.83 -7.53 11.55
CA GLN A 7 -5.66 -7.32 10.37
C GLN A 7 -5.07 -6.25 9.45
N SER A 8 -4.59 -5.14 10.01
CA SER A 8 -3.95 -4.07 9.24
C SER A 8 -2.63 -4.52 8.59
N ARG A 9 -1.85 -5.37 9.27
CA ARG A 9 -0.63 -5.98 8.74
C ARG A 9 -0.94 -6.92 7.57
N ARG A 10 -1.96 -7.76 7.68
CA ARG A 10 -2.41 -8.64 6.59
C ARG A 10 -2.88 -7.83 5.38
N LEU A 11 -3.66 -6.78 5.60
CA LEU A 11 -4.12 -5.89 4.54
C LEU A 11 -2.94 -5.24 3.80
N LEU A 12 -1.94 -4.74 4.55
CA LEU A 12 -0.73 -4.16 3.98
C LEU A 12 0.04 -5.17 3.11
N ALA A 13 0.20 -6.41 3.56
CA ALA A 13 0.87 -7.45 2.79
C ALA A 13 0.13 -7.76 1.47
N VAL A 14 -1.20 -7.85 1.51
CA VAL A 14 -2.03 -8.12 0.32
C VAL A 14 -1.95 -6.96 -0.69
N THR A 15 -2.08 -5.71 -0.23
CA THR A 15 -2.00 -4.55 -1.13
C THR A 15 -0.59 -4.36 -1.70
N TYR A 16 0.44 -4.68 -0.93
CA TYR A 16 1.82 -4.66 -1.40
C TYR A 16 2.04 -5.67 -2.53
N ARG A 17 1.60 -6.92 -2.34
CA ARG A 17 1.68 -7.95 -3.40
C ARG A 17 0.93 -7.52 -4.68
N ARG A 18 -0.28 -6.99 -4.54
CA ARG A 18 -1.08 -6.50 -5.68
C ARG A 18 -0.39 -5.36 -6.43
N TYR A 19 0.30 -4.47 -5.70
CA TYR A 19 1.09 -3.41 -6.31
C TYR A 19 2.27 -3.98 -7.12
N ILE A 20 3.04 -4.90 -6.55
CA ILE A 20 4.17 -5.52 -7.25
C ILE A 20 3.72 -6.24 -8.53
N GLU A 21 2.63 -7.00 -8.46
CA GLU A 21 2.06 -7.67 -9.64
C GLU A 21 1.64 -6.67 -10.74
N ALA A 22 1.03 -5.54 -10.35
CA ALA A 22 0.63 -4.50 -11.29
C ALA A 22 1.82 -3.72 -11.87
N ASP A 23 2.85 -3.46 -11.07
CA ASP A 23 4.07 -2.76 -11.50
C ASP A 23 4.89 -3.62 -12.48
N LEU A 24 5.04 -4.91 -12.20
CA LEU A 24 5.66 -5.85 -13.14
C LEU A 24 4.88 -5.95 -14.45
N GLY A 25 3.54 -5.97 -14.38
CA GLY A 25 2.68 -5.93 -15.56
C GLY A 25 2.90 -4.68 -16.41
N TRP A 26 3.05 -3.52 -15.77
CA TRP A 26 3.37 -2.26 -16.44
C TRP A 26 4.74 -2.28 -17.11
N VAL A 27 5.78 -2.75 -16.41
CA VAL A 27 7.13 -2.87 -16.97
C VAL A 27 7.14 -3.75 -18.22
N ARG A 28 6.49 -4.92 -18.15
CA ARG A 28 6.38 -5.83 -19.29
C ARG A 28 5.64 -5.20 -20.46
N ALA A 29 4.50 -4.54 -20.21
CA ALA A 29 3.73 -3.87 -21.25
C ALA A 29 4.52 -2.76 -21.93
N ARG A 30 5.32 -2.00 -21.16
CA ARG A 30 6.19 -0.95 -21.70
C ARG A 30 7.34 -1.53 -22.53
N CYS A 31 7.97 -2.61 -22.08
CA CYS A 31 9.02 -3.29 -22.85
C CYS A 31 8.45 -3.87 -24.16
N ALA A 32 7.28 -4.51 -24.11
CA ALA A 32 6.61 -5.00 -25.30
C ALA A 32 6.29 -3.85 -26.26
N ALA A 33 5.69 -2.76 -25.78
CA ALA A 33 5.38 -1.60 -26.61
C ALA A 33 6.64 -1.01 -27.30
N ARG A 34 7.77 -0.92 -26.59
CA ARG A 34 9.06 -0.48 -27.17
C ARG A 34 9.60 -1.44 -28.24
N ALA A 35 9.29 -2.74 -28.15
CA ALA A 35 9.69 -3.70 -29.18
C ALA A 35 8.89 -3.54 -30.49
N TRP A 36 7.65 -3.05 -30.41
CA TRP A 36 6.79 -2.84 -31.60
C TRP A 36 6.97 -1.47 -32.25
N PHE A 37 7.48 -0.47 -31.52
CA PHE A 37 7.67 0.89 -32.02
C PHE A 37 9.13 1.35 -31.77
N PRO A 38 9.98 1.50 -32.81
CA PRO A 38 11.29 2.11 -32.64
C PRO A 38 11.19 3.52 -32.06
N GLU A 39 12.24 4.00 -31.36
CA GLU A 39 12.22 5.25 -30.57
C GLU A 39 11.80 6.49 -31.39
N GLU A 40 12.05 6.48 -32.69
CA GLU A 40 11.69 7.53 -33.66
C GLU A 40 10.19 7.56 -34.03
N SER A 41 9.47 6.47 -33.77
CA SER A 41 8.09 6.24 -34.21
C SER A 41 7.07 6.08 -33.08
N LEU A 42 7.51 6.26 -31.82
CA LEU A 42 6.63 6.13 -30.66
C LEU A 42 5.42 7.05 -30.83
N PRO A 43 4.18 6.52 -30.87
CA PRO A 43 2.98 7.34 -30.81
C PRO A 43 2.82 7.84 -29.36
N TYR A 44 3.70 8.76 -28.97
CA TYR A 44 3.92 9.22 -27.60
C TYR A 44 2.70 9.94 -27.02
N ARG A 45 1.77 10.41 -27.86
CA ARG A 45 0.59 11.17 -27.44
C ARG A 45 -0.75 10.44 -27.59
N TRP A 46 -0.92 9.55 -28.57
CA TRP A 46 -2.23 8.96 -28.84
C TRP A 46 -2.47 7.62 -28.14
N THR A 47 -1.43 6.81 -27.90
CA THR A 47 -1.61 5.46 -27.33
C THR A 47 -1.82 5.46 -25.81
N MET A 48 -1.43 6.53 -25.10
CA MET A 48 -1.80 6.75 -23.69
C MET A 48 -3.07 7.60 -23.50
N GLY A 49 -3.59 8.20 -24.58
CA GLY A 49 -4.72 9.12 -24.54
C GLY A 49 -6.10 8.44 -24.65
N SER A 50 -6.20 7.29 -25.30
CA SER A 50 -7.49 6.59 -25.42
C SER A 50 -7.78 5.72 -24.17
N PRO A 51 -8.97 5.84 -23.55
CA PRO A 51 -9.37 5.02 -22.39
C PRO A 51 -9.41 3.51 -22.70
N GLN A 52 -9.59 3.16 -23.98
CA GLN A 52 -9.67 1.78 -24.46
C GLN A 52 -8.28 1.15 -24.69
N SER A 53 -7.21 1.95 -24.68
CA SER A 53 -5.85 1.44 -24.82
C SER A 53 -5.53 0.46 -23.69
N ARG A 54 -5.10 -0.75 -24.07
CA ARG A 54 -4.65 -1.78 -23.12
C ARG A 54 -3.49 -1.27 -22.25
N LEU A 55 -2.63 -0.41 -22.80
CA LEU A 55 -1.51 0.20 -22.07
C LEU A 55 -2.02 1.18 -20.99
N ARG A 56 -3.04 1.99 -21.32
CA ARG A 56 -3.70 2.89 -20.36
C ARG A 56 -4.37 2.12 -19.22
N GLN A 57 -5.07 1.03 -19.52
CA GLN A 57 -5.70 0.19 -18.50
C GLN A 57 -4.70 -0.44 -17.53
N ILE A 58 -3.55 -0.90 -18.03
CA ILE A 58 -2.47 -1.46 -17.20
C ILE A 58 -1.88 -0.35 -16.30
N TYR A 59 -1.65 0.83 -16.86
CA TYR A 59 -1.20 1.99 -16.09
C TYR A 59 -2.18 2.38 -14.98
N GLU A 60 -3.48 2.47 -15.29
CA GLU A 60 -4.51 2.82 -14.31
C GLU A 60 -4.68 1.74 -13.24
N ARG A 61 -4.51 0.46 -13.58
CA ARG A 61 -4.49 -0.63 -12.60
C ARG A 61 -3.32 -0.50 -11.64
N ARG A 62 -2.13 -0.18 -12.14
CA ARG A 62 -0.94 0.13 -11.32
C ARG A 62 -1.20 1.32 -10.39
N GLN A 63 -1.74 2.41 -10.91
CA GLN A 63 -2.06 3.60 -10.10
C GLN A 63 -3.06 3.28 -8.99
N ARG A 64 -4.15 2.57 -9.30
CA ARG A 64 -5.12 2.13 -8.29
C ARG A 64 -4.48 1.25 -7.21
N ALA A 65 -3.61 0.31 -7.59
CA ALA A 65 -2.90 -0.53 -6.64
C ALA A 65 -1.96 0.27 -5.72
N LEU A 66 -1.28 1.28 -6.26
CA LEU A 66 -0.41 2.17 -5.48
C LEU A 66 -1.20 2.99 -4.46
N VAL A 67 -2.35 3.55 -4.85
CA VAL A 67 -3.24 4.29 -3.94
C VAL A 67 -3.76 3.37 -2.82
N GLN A 68 -4.17 2.14 -3.14
CA GLN A 68 -4.61 1.16 -2.14
C GLN A 68 -3.49 0.77 -1.17
N LEU A 69 -2.26 0.60 -1.67
CA LEU A 69 -1.08 0.34 -0.83
C LEU A 69 -0.81 1.51 0.12
N ALA A 70 -0.84 2.75 -0.37
CA ALA A 70 -0.64 3.94 0.45
C ALA A 70 -1.68 4.03 1.58
N ALA A 71 -2.97 3.81 1.26
CA ALA A 71 -4.04 3.79 2.24
C ALA A 71 -3.86 2.67 3.30
N ALA A 72 -3.50 1.46 2.87
CA ALA A 72 -3.22 0.35 3.78
C ALA A 72 -2.05 0.63 4.72
N ARG A 73 -0.98 1.27 4.20
CA ARG A 73 0.18 1.68 5.00
C ARG A 73 -0.21 2.69 6.07
N GLN A 74 -1.02 3.70 5.72
CA GLN A 74 -1.52 4.67 6.70
C GLN A 74 -2.36 4.00 7.79
N LYS A 75 -3.23 3.06 7.44
CA LYS A 75 -4.04 2.30 8.42
C LYS A 75 -3.17 1.51 9.39
N PHE A 76 -2.16 0.82 8.87
CA PHE A 76 -1.21 0.07 9.69
C PHE A 76 -0.44 0.98 10.67
N LEU A 77 0.07 2.12 10.19
CA LEU A 77 0.79 3.07 11.05
C LEU A 77 -0.10 3.61 12.19
N ARG A 78 -1.35 3.99 11.89
CA ARG A 78 -2.32 4.42 12.91
C ARG A 78 -2.66 3.31 13.91
N ALA A 79 -2.76 2.06 13.47
CA ALA A 79 -2.97 0.93 14.37
C ALA A 79 -1.75 0.72 15.30
N LYS A 80 -0.53 0.82 14.75
CA LYS A 80 0.71 0.73 15.52
C LYS A 80 0.81 1.83 16.57
N GLU A 81 0.55 3.09 16.19
CA GLU A 81 0.56 4.23 17.13
C GLU A 81 -0.45 4.05 18.27
N ARG A 82 -1.67 3.58 17.95
CA ARG A 82 -2.68 3.30 18.98
C ARG A 82 -2.22 2.22 19.96
N MET A 83 -1.60 1.15 19.46
CA MET A 83 -1.05 0.09 20.31
C MET A 83 0.08 0.62 21.21
N GLU A 84 1.00 1.42 20.66
CA GLU A 84 2.10 2.01 21.44
C GLU A 84 1.58 2.97 22.51
N LYS A 85 0.58 3.80 22.20
CA LYS A 85 -0.09 4.66 23.19
C LYS A 85 -0.72 3.85 24.31
N ARG A 86 -1.49 2.79 23.99
CA ARG A 86 -2.08 1.89 24.99
C ARG A 86 -1.01 1.25 25.88
N ARG A 87 0.10 0.78 25.29
CA ARG A 87 1.22 0.20 26.03
C ARG A 87 1.84 1.22 27.00
N ARG A 88 2.03 2.48 26.57
CA ARG A 88 2.53 3.54 27.45
C ARG A 88 1.57 3.85 28.59
N VAL A 89 0.26 3.94 28.33
CA VAL A 89 -0.74 4.19 29.38
C VAL A 89 -0.76 3.06 30.41
N ILE A 90 -0.69 1.80 29.99
CA ILE A 90 -0.60 0.65 30.91
C ILE A 90 0.67 0.72 31.75
N LEU A 91 1.79 1.14 31.17
CA LEU A 91 3.07 1.31 31.89
C LEU A 91 3.10 2.54 32.81
N LEU A 92 2.24 3.53 32.58
CA LEU A 92 2.16 4.78 33.35
C LEU A 92 1.05 4.76 34.42
N LEU A 93 0.23 3.70 34.47
CA LEU A 93 -0.68 3.49 35.59
C LEU A 93 0.16 3.22 36.84
N PRO A 94 0.12 4.09 37.87
CA PRO A 94 0.72 3.76 39.15
C PRO A 94 0.05 2.47 39.62
N GLY A 95 0.86 1.47 40.00
CA GLY A 95 0.36 0.27 40.68
C GLY A 95 -0.48 0.69 41.90
N PRO A 96 -1.41 -0.16 42.37
CA PRO A 96 -2.22 0.17 43.53
C PRO A 96 -1.27 0.65 44.63
N LEU A 97 -1.53 1.86 45.11
CA LEU A 97 -0.87 2.36 46.30
C LEU A 97 -1.31 1.39 47.40
N ASP A 98 -0.43 0.43 47.72
CA ASP A 98 -0.54 -0.43 48.89
C ASP A 98 -0.45 0.47 50.11
N GLY A 99 -1.57 1.12 50.41
CA GLY A 99 -1.81 1.88 51.60
C GLY A 99 -2.52 0.98 52.61
N GLN A 100 -1.86 0.84 53.76
CA GLN A 100 -2.38 0.44 55.07
C GLN A 100 -2.25 -1.04 55.46
N SER A 101 -1.32 -1.30 56.37
CA SER A 101 -1.60 -1.81 57.73
C SER A 101 -0.41 -1.32 58.58
N ALA A 102 -0.60 -0.30 59.44
CA ALA A 102 -1.07 -0.42 60.83
C ALA A 102 -0.11 -1.26 61.67
#